data_AF-F7YWD9-F1
#
_entry.id   AF-F7YWD9-F1
#
_cell.length_a   1.000
_cell.length_b   1.000
_cell.length_c   1.000
_cell.angle_alpha   90.00
_cell.angle_beta   90.00
_cell.angle_gamma   90.00
#
_symmetry.space_group_name_H-M   'P 1'
#
loop_
_entity.id
_entity.type
_entity.pdbx_description
1 polymer ?
#
loop_
_entity_poly.entity_id
_entity_poly.type
_entity_poly.pdbx_seq_one_letter_code
_entity_poly.pdbx_strand_id
1 'polypeptide(L)'
;MQENEEKLPKLSMEDLILLFFNTISARCWARLGLTRDEYGEMYQDLKQARLGIDVLDAVARVLKDNVDAEIYKEIEGIIGNLKLNYVNQYNKSKEAQG
;
A
#
# COMPACT_ATOMS: atom_id res chain seq x y z
N MET A 1 15.10 -16.95 -39.67
CA MET A 1 14.36 -15.97 -38.85
C MET A 1 15.00 -16.02 -37.47
N GLN A 2 15.69 -14.96 -37.05
CA GLN A 2 16.18 -14.88 -35.67
C GLN A 2 14.98 -14.49 -34.81
N GLU A 3 14.56 -15.38 -33.91
CA GLU A 3 13.63 -15.01 -32.84
C GLU A 3 14.34 -13.96 -31.99
N ASN A 4 13.80 -12.74 -32.03
CA ASN A 4 14.20 -11.67 -31.14
C ASN A 4 13.61 -12.04 -29.76
N GLU A 5 14.35 -12.78 -28.95
CA GLU A 5 14.01 -12.97 -27.54
C GLU A 5 14.08 -11.60 -26.87
N GLU A 6 12.94 -10.90 -26.79
CA GLU A 6 12.79 -9.72 -25.96
C GLU A 6 13.09 -10.13 -24.51
N LYS A 7 14.31 -9.86 -24.06
CA LYS A 7 14.69 -10.07 -22.67
C LYS A 7 13.84 -9.13 -21.83
N LEU A 8 12.92 -9.72 -21.05
CA LEU A 8 12.16 -8.97 -20.04
C LEU A 8 13.13 -8.13 -19.20
N PRO A 9 12.82 -6.83 -18.98
CA PRO A 9 13.69 -5.97 -18.18
C PRO A 9 13.84 -6.57 -16.79
N LYS A 10 15.08 -6.62 -16.30
CA LYS A 10 15.38 -7.08 -14.95
C LYS A 10 14.96 -6.00 -13.97
N LEU A 11 14.07 -6.33 -13.05
CA LEU A 11 13.67 -5.45 -11.97
C LEU A 11 14.79 -5.32 -10.94
N SER A 12 15.05 -4.10 -10.49
CA SER A 12 15.90 -3.81 -9.34
C SER A 12 15.22 -4.23 -8.02
N MET A 13 15.94 -4.15 -6.90
CA MET A 13 15.33 -4.43 -5.60
C MET A 13 14.31 -3.35 -5.23
N GLU A 14 14.63 -2.10 -5.58
CA GLU A 14 13.78 -0.92 -5.41
C GLU A 14 12.46 -1.11 -6.16
N ASP A 15 12.52 -1.56 -7.42
CA ASP A 15 11.31 -1.85 -8.22
C ASP A 15 10.42 -2.91 -7.56
N LEU A 16 11.03 -3.98 -7.04
CA LEU A 16 10.29 -5.04 -6.36
C LEU A 16 9.64 -4.53 -5.07
N ILE A 17 10.36 -3.74 -4.27
CA ILE A 17 9.83 -3.15 -3.05
C ILE A 17 8.67 -2.20 -3.37
N LEU A 18 8.80 -1.36 -4.41
CA LEU A 18 7.74 -0.46 -4.86
C LEU A 18 6.51 -1.24 -5.35
N LEU A 19 6.71 -2.35 -6.07
CA LEU A 19 5.63 -3.25 -6.47
C LEU A 19 4.87 -3.78 -5.24
N PHE A 20 5.59 -4.31 -4.25
CA PHE A 20 4.98 -4.79 -3.02
C PHE A 20 4.31 -3.68 -2.21
N PHE A 21 4.92 -2.49 -2.15
CA PHE A 21 4.35 -1.31 -1.50
C PHE A 21 2.98 -0.99 -2.09
N ASN A 22 2.86 -0.96 -3.42
CA ASN A 22 1.62 -0.70 -4.13
C ASN A 22 0.57 -1.80 -3.86
N THR A 23 0.96 -3.08 -3.91
CA THR A 23 0.06 -4.20 -3.61
C THR A 23 -0.48 -4.13 -2.18
N ILE A 24 0.38 -3.88 -1.20
CA ILE A 24 -0.02 -3.78 0.22
C ILE A 24 -0.89 -2.54 0.43
N SER A 25 -0.57 -1.41 -0.19
CA SER A 25 -1.35 -0.18 -0.10
C SER A 25 -2.77 -0.37 -0.63
N ALA A 26 -2.92 -1.01 -1.79
CA ALA A 26 -4.23 -1.36 -2.35
C ALA A 26 -5.04 -2.27 -1.41
N ARG A 27 -4.39 -3.27 -0.79
CA ARG A 27 -5.03 -4.13 0.21
C ARG A 27 -5.47 -3.35 1.44
N CYS A 28 -4.67 -2.38 1.90
CA CYS A 28 -5.03 -1.54 3.04
C CYS A 28 -6.33 -0.76 2.77
N TRP A 29 -6.47 -0.15 1.60
CA TRP A 29 -7.71 0.53 1.20
C TRP A 29 -8.93 -0.41 1.24
N ALA A 30 -8.77 -1.64 0.74
CA ALA A 30 -9.83 -2.62 0.78
C ALA A 30 -10.19 -3.02 2.22
N ARG A 31 -9.20 -3.23 3.09
CA ARG A 31 -9.42 -3.60 4.50
C ARG A 31 -9.89 -2.43 5.38
N LEU A 32 -9.73 -1.19 4.93
CA LEU A 32 -10.44 -0.04 5.50
C LEU A 32 -11.94 -0.08 5.17
N GLY A 33 -12.39 -0.97 4.27
CA GLY A 33 -13.76 -1.05 3.78
C GLY A 33 -14.11 0.07 2.79
N LEU A 34 -13.10 0.68 2.16
CA LEU A 34 -13.27 1.84 1.28
C LEU A 34 -13.25 1.48 -0.21
N THR A 35 -12.67 0.34 -0.56
CA THR A 35 -12.61 -0.18 -1.93
C THR A 35 -12.86 -1.68 -1.92
N ARG A 36 -13.09 -2.28 -3.09
CA ARG A 36 -13.05 -3.73 -3.26
C ARG A 36 -11.60 -4.22 -3.26
N ASP A 37 -11.37 -5.44 -2.77
CA ASP A 37 -10.08 -6.13 -2.93
C ASP A 37 -9.97 -6.79 -4.31
N GLU A 38 -8.85 -7.46 -4.56
CA GLU A 38 -8.55 -8.12 -5.83
C GLU A 38 -9.43 -9.34 -6.13
N TYR A 39 -10.20 -9.81 -5.16
CA TYR A 39 -11.21 -10.87 -5.34
C TYR A 39 -12.62 -10.29 -5.56
N GLY A 40 -12.75 -8.95 -5.53
CA GLY A 40 -14.02 -8.25 -5.66
C GLY A 40 -14.77 -8.09 -4.34
N GLU A 41 -14.20 -8.49 -3.20
CA GLU A 41 -14.86 -8.44 -1.90
C GLU A 41 -14.76 -7.03 -1.28
N MET A 42 -15.82 -6.59 -0.61
CA MET A 42 -15.85 -5.32 0.12
C MET A 42 -16.19 -5.57 1.58
N TYR A 43 -15.18 -5.54 2.43
CA TYR A 43 -15.36 -5.71 3.87
C TYR A 43 -14.25 -4.99 4.65
N GLN A 44 -14.59 -4.58 5.87
CA GLN A 44 -13.66 -3.93 6.77
C GLN A 44 -12.97 -4.94 7.69
N ASP A 45 -11.64 -4.82 7.80
CA ASP A 45 -10.80 -5.47 8.80
C ASP A 45 -9.70 -4.48 9.23
N LEU A 46 -9.99 -3.72 10.28
CA LEU A 46 -9.07 -2.69 10.79
C LEU A 46 -7.79 -3.28 11.37
N LYS A 47 -7.78 -4.55 11.80
CA LYS A 47 -6.55 -5.17 12.28
C LYS A 47 -5.58 -5.42 11.13
N GLN A 48 -6.08 -5.92 10.00
CA GLN A 48 -5.29 -6.12 8.79
C GLN A 48 -4.85 -4.79 8.17
N ALA A 49 -5.75 -3.79 8.11
CA ALA A 49 -5.40 -2.45 7.61
C ALA A 49 -4.25 -1.83 8.41
N ARG A 50 -4.31 -1.91 9.76
CA ARG A 50 -3.25 -1.40 10.63
C ARG A 50 -1.92 -2.10 10.39
N LEU A 51 -1.92 -3.43 10.30
CA LEU A 51 -0.70 -4.20 10.03
C LEU A 51 -0.03 -3.75 8.72
N GLY A 52 -0.81 -3.62 7.65
CA GLY A 52 -0.28 -3.15 6.37
C GLY A 52 0.27 -1.73 6.43
N ILE A 53 -0.44 -0.80 7.08
CA ILE A 53 0.00 0.58 7.27
C ILE A 53 1.31 0.65 8.06
N ASP A 54 1.44 -0.10 9.14
CA ASP A 54 2.65 -0.12 9.97
C ASP A 54 3.86 -0.68 9.19
N VAL A 55 3.64 -1.70 8.34
CA VAL A 55 4.67 -2.24 7.44
C VAL A 55 5.07 -1.24 6.36
N LEU A 56 4.11 -0.59 5.70
CA LEU A 56 4.38 0.43 4.68
C LEU A 56 5.18 1.60 5.26
N ASP A 57 4.87 2.01 6.48
CA ASP A 57 5.62 3.05 7.20
C ASP A 57 7.06 2.64 7.52
N ALA A 58 7.28 1.36 7.86
CA ALA A 58 8.63 0.82 8.05
C ALA A 58 9.42 0.74 6.74
N VAL A 59 8.77 0.33 5.64
CA VAL A 59 9.38 0.28 4.31
C VAL A 59 9.75 1.68 3.83
N ALA A 60 8.86 2.68 3.99
CA ALA A 60 9.13 4.05 3.59
C ALA A 60 10.38 4.63 4.26
N ARG A 61 10.58 4.37 5.56
CA ARG A 61 11.80 4.78 6.26
C ARG A 61 13.08 4.27 5.62
N VAL A 62 13.06 3.05 5.07
CA VAL A 62 14.21 2.46 4.37
C VAL A 62 14.34 3.02 2.96
N LEU A 63 13.22 3.23 2.25
CA LEU A 63 13.24 3.76 0.88
C LEU A 63 13.69 5.20 0.78
N LYS A 64 13.57 6.01 1.84
CA LYS A 64 13.92 7.44 1.85
C LYS A 64 15.26 7.78 1.19
N ASP A 65 16.28 6.97 1.44
CA ASP A 65 17.63 7.20 0.90
C ASP A 65 17.94 6.36 -0.37
N ASN A 66 16.97 5.57 -0.85
CA ASN A 66 17.13 4.62 -1.95
C ASN A 66 16.25 4.92 -3.18
N VAL A 67 15.31 5.86 -3.07
CA VAL A 67 14.49 6.34 -4.20
C VAL A 67 14.65 7.84 -4.38
N ASP A 68 14.25 8.36 -5.54
CA ASP A 68 14.24 9.81 -5.73
C ASP A 68 13.18 10.49 -4.85
N ALA A 69 13.36 11.81 -4.67
CA ALA A 69 12.53 12.60 -3.79
C ALA A 69 11.06 12.69 -4.23
N GLU A 70 10.78 12.51 -5.53
CA GLU A 70 9.41 12.58 -6.06
C GLU A 70 8.66 11.29 -5.70
N ILE A 71 9.25 10.12 -5.97
CA ILE A 71 8.72 8.82 -5.56
C ILE A 71 8.54 8.77 -4.04
N TYR A 72 9.52 9.24 -3.27
CA TYR A 72 9.41 9.24 -1.81
C TYR A 72 8.24 10.09 -1.31
N LYS A 73 8.00 11.26 -1.93
CA LYS A 73 6.87 12.13 -1.59
C LYS A 73 5.52 11.47 -1.89
N GLU A 74 5.42 10.70 -2.96
CA GLU A 74 4.21 9.93 -3.28
C GLU A 74 3.95 8.85 -2.22
N ILE A 75 4.99 8.11 -1.82
CA ILE A 75 4.93 7.11 -0.74
C ILE A 75 4.43 7.72 0.56
N GLU A 76 4.98 8.87 0.97
CA GLU A 76 4.55 9.58 2.17
C GLU A 76 3.07 10.01 2.07
N GLY A 77 2.65 10.49 0.90
CA GLY A 77 1.26 10.85 0.63
C GLY A 77 0.30 9.67 0.77
N ILE A 78 0.66 8.51 0.22
CA ILE A 78 -0.14 7.28 0.33
C ILE A 78 -0.28 6.85 1.79
N ILE A 79 0.83 6.80 2.54
CA ILE A 79 0.82 6.40 3.95
C ILE A 79 0.00 7.39 4.79
N GLY A 80 0.18 8.70 4.56
CA GLY A 80 -0.57 9.74 5.25
C GLY A 80 -2.08 9.59 5.05
N ASN A 81 -2.51 9.37 3.81
CA ASN A 81 -3.92 9.14 3.49
C ASN A 81 -4.47 7.85 4.12
N LEU A 82 -3.71 6.76 4.09
CA LEU A 82 -4.11 5.51 4.74
C LEU A 82 -4.26 5.68 6.27
N LYS A 83 -3.31 6.34 6.93
CA LYS A 83 -3.35 6.61 8.38
C LYS A 83 -4.56 7.48 8.76
N LEU A 84 -4.82 8.54 8.00
CA LEU A 84 -5.98 9.41 8.23
C LEU A 84 -7.29 8.63 8.10
N ASN A 85 -7.42 7.84 7.03
CA ASN A 85 -8.62 7.05 6.80
C ASN A 85 -8.78 5.91 7.83
N TYR A 86 -7.68 5.34 8.31
CA TYR A 86 -7.71 4.39 9.41
C TYR A 86 -8.35 4.98 10.66
N VAL A 87 -7.91 6.17 11.10
CA VAL A 87 -8.48 6.85 12.27
C VAL A 87 -9.97 7.13 12.05
N ASN A 88 -10.34 7.63 10.87
CA ASN A 88 -11.74 7.91 10.54
C ASN A 88 -12.61 6.65 10.61
N GLN A 89 -12.14 5.55 10.03
CA GLN A 89 -12.88 4.28 10.04
C GLN A 89 -12.92 3.66 11.44
N TYR A 90 -11.85 3.77 12.22
CA TYR A 90 -11.81 3.31 13.60
C TYR A 90 -12.85 4.02 14.47
N ASN A 91 -12.96 5.35 14.35
CA ASN A 91 -13.93 6.13 15.11
C ASN A 91 -15.37 5.80 14.71
N LYS A 92 -15.66 5.71 13.40
CA LYS A 92 -16.98 5.30 12.89
C LYS A 92 -17.40 3.93 13.42
N SER A 93 -16.49 2.96 13.44
CA SER A 93 -16.79 1.61 13.94
C SER A 93 -16.99 1.58 15.46
N LYS A 94 -16.46 2.56 16.21
CA LYS A 94 -16.74 2.71 17.64
C LYS A 94 -18.11 3.32 17.91
N GLU A 95 -18.49 4.34 17.14
CA GLU A 95 -19.81 4.98 17.23
C GLU A 95 -20.94 4.01 16.88
N ALA A 96 -20.75 3.13 15.89
CA ALA A 96 -21.74 2.13 15.51
C ALA A 96 -21.94 0.98 16.53
N GLN A 97 -21.06 0.88 17.52
CA GLN A 97 -21.08 -0.17 18.56
C GLN A 97 -21.59 0.32 19.92
N GLY A 98 -21.80 1.64 20.08
CA GLY A 98 -22.29 2.26 21.32
C GLY A 98 -23.77 2.61 21.22
#